data_AF-A0A9E3C3Z2-F1
#
_entry.id   AF-A0A9E3C3Z2-F1
#
_cell.length_a   1.000
_cell.length_b   1.000
_cell.length_c   1.000
_cell.angle_alpha   90.00
_cell.angle_beta   90.00
_cell.angle_gamma   90.00
#
_symmetry.space_group_name_H-M   'P 1'
#
loop_
_entity.id
_entity.type
_entity.pdbx_description
1 polymer ?
#
loop_
_entity_poly.entity_id
_entity_poly.type
_entity_poly.pdbx_seq_one_letter_code
_entity_poly.pdbx_strand_id
1 'polypeptide(L)'
;MAKPGPAAGSEGARKIAEAHRGSHEHDKEGGFAANPSLAREAGRKGGETVKNRYGPTFYQSIGKKGGETVKRERGTEFYAEIGRKGGEMRGQRAATRREGSAADTSTSSAPTGRKRGRPAKKSE
;
A
#
# COMPACT_ATOMS: atom_id res chain seq x y z
N MET A 1 4.32 -0.65 -42.40
CA MET A 1 5.18 0.54 -42.21
C MET A 1 4.28 1.71 -41.85
N ALA A 2 4.37 2.24 -40.64
CA ALA A 2 3.57 3.40 -40.22
C ALA A 2 4.14 4.68 -40.85
N LYS A 3 3.27 5.54 -41.40
CA LYS A 3 3.71 6.84 -41.95
C LYS A 3 4.19 7.74 -40.81
N PRO A 4 5.31 8.48 -40.97
CA PRO A 4 5.76 9.42 -39.96
C PRO A 4 4.69 10.49 -39.73
N GLY A 5 4.45 10.83 -38.46
CA GLY A 5 3.50 11.86 -38.08
C GLY A 5 3.89 13.23 -38.65
N PRO A 6 2.95 14.20 -38.68
CA PRO A 6 3.25 15.54 -39.17
C PRO A 6 4.34 16.20 -38.34
N ALA A 7 5.21 16.97 -38.99
CA ALA A 7 6.30 17.69 -38.33
C ALA A 7 5.73 18.66 -37.28
N ALA A 8 6.42 18.78 -36.13
CA ALA A 8 6.04 19.70 -35.08
C ALA A 8 5.93 21.15 -35.63
N GLY A 9 4.82 21.83 -35.35
CA GLY A 9 4.55 23.19 -35.85
C GLY A 9 3.99 23.29 -37.26
N SER A 10 3.96 22.18 -38.03
CA SER A 10 3.31 22.14 -39.35
C SER A 10 1.80 22.35 -39.26
N GLU A 11 1.18 22.75 -40.36
CA GLU A 11 -0.27 22.93 -40.43
C GLU A 11 -1.05 21.64 -40.07
N GLY A 12 -0.51 20.48 -40.45
CA GLY A 12 -1.07 19.18 -40.06
C GLY A 12 -1.02 18.96 -38.55
N ALA A 13 0.08 19.33 -37.89
CA ALA A 13 0.18 19.28 -36.43
C ALA A 13 -0.76 20.28 -35.76
N ARG A 14 -0.91 21.49 -36.33
CA ARG A 14 -1.86 22.51 -35.84
C ARG A 14 -3.31 22.06 -35.98
N LYS A 15 -3.68 21.45 -37.10
CA LYS A 15 -5.03 20.93 -37.37
C LYS A 15 -5.41 19.77 -36.44
N ILE A 16 -4.45 18.89 -36.13
CA ILE A 16 -4.62 17.84 -35.11
C ILE A 16 -4.75 18.47 -33.73
N ALA A 17 -3.86 19.40 -33.37
CA ALA A 17 -3.92 20.09 -32.09
C ALA A 17 -5.22 20.88 -31.90
N GLU A 18 -5.75 21.47 -32.97
CA GLU A 18 -7.01 22.23 -32.98
C GLU A 18 -8.24 21.32 -32.90
N ALA A 19 -8.24 20.19 -33.63
CA ALA A 19 -9.28 19.17 -33.52
C ALA A 19 -9.37 18.56 -32.10
N HIS A 20 -8.26 18.55 -31.36
CA HIS A 20 -8.18 18.07 -29.99
C HIS A 20 -8.18 19.20 -28.93
N ARG A 21 -8.26 20.49 -29.32
CA ARG A 21 -8.22 21.65 -28.41
C ARG A 21 -9.47 21.77 -27.53
N GLY A 22 -10.58 21.12 -27.94
CA GLY A 22 -11.86 21.13 -27.22
C GLY A 22 -12.23 19.82 -26.52
N SER A 23 -11.42 18.76 -26.62
CA SER A 23 -11.75 17.46 -25.99
C SER A 23 -11.28 17.36 -24.53
N HIS A 24 -10.73 18.44 -23.96
CA HIS A 24 -10.34 18.53 -22.55
C HIS A 24 -11.33 19.35 -21.72
N GLU A 25 -12.63 19.16 -21.96
CA GLU A 25 -13.70 19.65 -21.05
C GLU A 25 -13.69 18.92 -19.69
N HIS A 26 -12.84 17.92 -19.48
CA HIS A 26 -12.75 17.15 -18.22
C HIS A 26 -11.78 17.72 -17.17
N ASP A 27 -11.00 18.76 -17.47
CA ASP A 27 -10.08 19.36 -16.49
C ASP A 27 -10.75 20.40 -15.57
N LYS A 28 -11.98 20.83 -15.91
CA LYS A 28 -12.71 21.87 -15.17
C LYS A 28 -13.30 21.37 -13.84
N GLU A 29 -13.53 20.07 -13.71
CA GLU A 29 -14.04 19.45 -12.47
C GLU A 29 -12.93 19.09 -11.47
N GLY A 30 -11.67 19.37 -11.83
CA GLY A 30 -10.50 19.04 -11.04
C GLY A 30 -10.19 17.53 -11.11
N GLY A 31 -8.93 17.20 -11.41
CA GLY A 31 -8.49 15.81 -11.53
C GLY A 31 -8.65 15.01 -10.23
N PHE A 32 -8.11 13.79 -10.19
CA PHE A 32 -8.17 12.93 -9.00
C PHE A 32 -7.68 13.60 -7.69
N ALA A 33 -6.85 14.65 -7.78
CA ALA A 33 -6.43 15.45 -6.62
C ALA A 33 -7.54 16.36 -6.05
N ALA A 34 -8.43 16.89 -6.89
CA ALA A 34 -9.55 17.73 -6.46
C ALA A 34 -10.72 16.89 -5.90
N ASN A 35 -10.85 15.65 -6.37
CA ASN A 35 -11.94 14.75 -6.00
C ASN A 35 -11.42 13.49 -5.26
N PRO A 36 -11.20 13.55 -3.93
CA PRO A 36 -10.60 12.46 -3.17
C PRO A 36 -11.45 11.18 -3.17
N SER A 37 -12.78 11.30 -3.28
CA SER A 37 -13.67 10.14 -3.39
C SER A 37 -13.48 9.39 -4.72
N LEU A 38 -13.39 10.13 -5.82
CA LEU A 38 -13.15 9.58 -7.15
C LEU A 38 -11.77 8.91 -7.25
N ALA A 39 -10.74 9.55 -6.67
CA ALA A 39 -9.40 8.97 -6.59
C ALA A 39 -9.35 7.67 -5.79
N ARG A 40 -10.08 7.62 -4.67
CA ARG A 40 -10.18 6.43 -3.83
C ARG A 40 -10.87 5.29 -4.59
N GLU A 41 -11.95 5.57 -5.30
CA GLU A 41 -12.68 4.56 -6.08
C GLU A 41 -11.85 4.05 -7.26
N ALA A 42 -11.23 4.96 -8.02
CA ALA A 42 -10.34 4.62 -9.13
C ALA A 42 -9.14 3.79 -8.64
N GLY A 43 -8.54 4.17 -7.51
CA GLY A 43 -7.45 3.42 -6.87
C GLY A 43 -7.88 2.03 -6.43
N ARG A 44 -9.07 1.88 -5.82
CA ARG A 44 -9.63 0.57 -5.44
C ARG A 44 -9.83 -0.32 -6.67
N LYS A 45 -10.52 0.20 -7.70
CA LYS A 45 -10.82 -0.55 -8.91
C LYS A 45 -9.56 -0.95 -9.67
N GLY A 46 -8.58 -0.05 -9.74
CA GLY A 46 -7.25 -0.34 -10.30
C GLY A 46 -6.53 -1.44 -9.53
N GLY A 47 -6.49 -1.35 -8.20
CA GLY A 47 -5.89 -2.36 -7.34
C GLY A 47 -6.55 -3.73 -7.47
N GLU A 48 -7.88 -3.80 -7.50
CA GLU A 48 -8.64 -5.05 -7.71
C GLU A 48 -8.35 -5.66 -9.08
N THR A 49 -8.26 -4.84 -10.13
CA THR A 49 -7.93 -5.30 -11.48
C THR A 49 -6.54 -5.90 -11.53
N VAL A 50 -5.54 -5.25 -10.93
CA VAL A 50 -4.16 -5.76 -10.86
C VAL A 50 -4.11 -7.05 -10.05
N LYS A 51 -4.80 -7.11 -8.91
CA LYS A 51 -4.91 -8.31 -8.08
C LYS A 51 -5.52 -9.48 -8.85
N ASN A 52 -6.59 -9.24 -9.59
CA ASN A 52 -7.25 -10.27 -10.39
C ASN A 52 -6.39 -10.73 -11.58
N ARG A 53 -5.64 -9.82 -12.21
CA ARG A 53 -4.78 -10.16 -13.36
C ARG A 53 -3.51 -10.92 -12.99
N TYR A 54 -2.84 -10.53 -11.92
CA TYR A 54 -1.49 -11.01 -11.61
C TYR A 54 -1.43 -11.93 -10.40
N GLY A 55 -2.46 -11.94 -9.55
CA GLY A 55 -2.56 -12.83 -8.41
C GLY A 55 -1.48 -12.60 -7.33
N PRO A 56 -1.40 -13.52 -6.34
CA PRO A 56 -0.52 -13.37 -5.17
C PRO A 56 0.98 -13.50 -5.50
N THR A 57 1.33 -14.26 -6.53
CA THR A 57 2.74 -14.51 -6.94
C THR A 57 3.43 -13.23 -7.42
N PHE A 58 2.69 -12.32 -8.06
CA PHE A 58 3.19 -11.03 -8.48
C PHE A 58 3.66 -10.17 -7.31
N TYR A 59 2.83 -10.03 -6.28
CA TYR A 59 3.18 -9.29 -5.07
C TYR A 59 4.37 -9.91 -4.32
N GLN A 60 4.46 -11.23 -4.30
CA GLN A 60 5.61 -11.93 -3.72
C GLN A 60 6.90 -11.65 -4.50
N SER A 61 6.84 -11.61 -5.83
CA SER A 61 8.01 -11.35 -6.68
C SER A 61 8.52 -9.92 -6.53
N ILE A 62 7.64 -8.92 -6.50
CA ILE A 62 8.02 -7.51 -6.31
C ILE A 62 8.54 -7.26 -4.89
N GLY A 63 7.94 -7.89 -3.88
CA GLY A 63 8.41 -7.83 -2.51
C GLY A 63 9.81 -8.43 -2.35
N LYS A 64 10.06 -9.58 -2.97
CA LYS A 64 11.39 -10.22 -2.99
C LYS A 64 12.44 -9.32 -3.65
N LYS A 65 12.14 -8.78 -4.84
CA LYS A 65 13.04 -7.86 -5.55
C LYS A 65 13.34 -6.59 -4.74
N GLY A 66 12.32 -5.99 -4.12
CA GLY A 66 12.51 -4.82 -3.26
C GLY A 66 13.39 -5.13 -2.05
N GLY A 67 13.14 -6.25 -1.37
CA GLY A 67 13.94 -6.69 -0.23
C GLY A 67 15.40 -7.00 -0.60
N GLU A 68 15.63 -7.62 -1.76
CA GLU A 68 16.99 -7.89 -2.28
C GLU A 68 17.75 -6.58 -2.57
N THR A 69 17.10 -5.58 -3.17
CA THR A 69 17.69 -4.26 -3.40
C THR A 69 18.07 -3.58 -2.08
N VAL A 70 17.15 -3.53 -1.11
CA VAL A 70 17.41 -2.93 0.21
C VAL A 70 18.53 -3.67 0.93
N LYS A 71 18.56 -5.00 0.86
CA LYS A 71 19.62 -5.81 1.45
C LYS A 71 21.00 -5.50 0.84
N ARG A 72 21.06 -5.27 -0.48
CA ARG A 72 22.29 -4.91 -1.17
C ARG A 72 22.77 -3.50 -0.81
N GLU A 73 21.86 -2.53 -0.70
CA GLU A 73 22.20 -1.13 -0.46
C GLU A 73 22.51 -0.80 1.00
N ARG A 74 21.77 -1.41 1.94
CA ARG A 74 21.79 -1.03 3.36
C ARG A 74 22.43 -2.07 4.28
N GLY A 75 22.66 -3.29 3.79
CA GLY A 75 23.31 -4.36 4.54
C GLY A 75 22.48 -4.87 5.73
N THR A 76 23.13 -5.62 6.63
CA THR A 76 22.50 -6.27 7.79
C THR A 76 22.16 -5.31 8.92
N GLU A 77 22.95 -4.25 9.11
CA GLU A 77 22.76 -3.25 10.17
C GLU A 77 21.40 -2.56 10.09
N PHE A 78 20.92 -2.30 8.87
CA PHE A 78 19.60 -1.72 8.65
C PHE A 78 18.46 -2.62 9.17
N TYR A 79 18.56 -3.93 8.98
CA TYR A 79 17.56 -4.87 9.51
C TYR A 79 17.62 -4.97 11.03
N ALA A 80 18.81 -4.89 11.62
CA ALA A 80 18.99 -4.84 13.07
C ALA A 80 18.37 -3.56 13.67
N GLU A 81 18.59 -2.40 13.03
CA GLU A 81 18.05 -1.13 13.48
C GLU A 81 16.51 -1.08 13.43
N ILE A 82 15.91 -1.47 12.29
CA ILE A 82 14.44 -1.50 12.18
C ILE A 82 13.83 -2.52 13.16
N GLY A 83 14.51 -3.64 13.40
CA GLY A 83 14.11 -4.65 14.37
C GLY A 83 14.11 -4.10 15.80
N ARG A 84 15.21 -3.43 16.20
CA ARG A 84 15.34 -2.76 17.49
C ARG A 84 14.25 -1.70 17.68
N LYS A 85 14.07 -0.82 16.70
CA LYS A 85 13.05 0.25 16.74
C LYS A 85 11.63 -0.30 16.85
N GLY A 86 11.33 -1.41 16.15
CA GLY A 86 10.05 -2.12 16.27
C GLY A 86 9.83 -2.74 17.65
N GLY A 87 10.89 -3.34 18.23
CA GLY A 87 10.88 -3.89 19.58
C GLY A 87 10.66 -2.83 20.65
N GLU A 88 11.34 -1.70 20.55
CA GLU A 88 11.19 -0.54 21.43
C GLU A 88 9.77 0.00 21.41
N MET A 89 9.18 0.21 20.22
CA MET A 89 7.78 0.65 20.10
C MET A 89 6.80 -0.34 20.76
N ARG A 90 7.04 -1.65 20.63
CA ARG A 90 6.22 -2.67 21.30
C ARG A 90 6.40 -2.64 22.81
N GLY A 91 7.63 -2.44 23.28
CA GLY A 91 7.96 -2.27 24.69
C GLY A 91 7.29 -1.04 25.29
N GLN A 92 7.38 0.10 24.61
CA GLN A 92 6.72 1.35 24.98
C GLN A 92 5.20 1.20 25.04
N ARG A 93 4.57 0.58 24.03
CA ARG A 93 3.12 0.29 24.05
C ARG A 93 2.72 -0.65 25.18
N ALA A 94 3.60 -1.57 25.58
CA ALA A 94 3.35 -2.47 26.71
C ALA A 94 3.51 -1.75 28.05
N ALA A 95 4.49 -0.85 28.16
CA ALA A 95 4.70 0.00 29.34
C ALA A 95 3.53 0.97 29.54
N THR A 96 3.13 1.72 28.50
CA THR A 96 2.00 2.66 28.58
C THR A 96 0.68 1.94 28.87
N ARG A 97 0.50 0.71 28.37
CA ARG A 97 -0.68 -0.11 28.69
C ARG A 97 -0.66 -0.62 30.14
N ARG A 98 0.50 -0.88 30.73
CA ARG A 98 0.64 -1.25 32.15
C ARG A 98 0.37 -0.08 33.09
N GLU A 99 0.79 1.12 32.70
CA GLU A 99 0.49 2.35 33.44
C GLU A 99 -1.00 2.72 33.34
N GLY A 100 -1.61 2.54 32.16
CA GLY A 100 -3.06 2.74 31.99
C GLY A 100 -3.94 1.69 32.68
N SER A 101 -3.44 0.48 32.96
CA SER A 101 -4.20 -0.55 33.67
C SER A 101 -4.23 -0.39 35.20
N ALA A 102 -3.38 0.47 35.77
CA ALA A 102 -3.40 0.76 37.21
C ALA A 102 -4.55 1.70 37.62
N ALA A 103 -5.16 2.40 36.66
CA ALA A 103 -6.32 3.29 36.88
C ALA A 103 -7.68 2.59 36.70
N ASP A 104 -7.71 1.36 36.17
CA ASP A 104 -8.93 0.58 35.87
C ASP A 104 -8.98 -0.74 36.69
N THR A 105 -8.67 -0.67 38.00
CA THR A 105 -8.87 -1.82 38.91
C THR A 105 -9.81 -1.46 40.05
N SER A 106 -10.89 -0.74 39.73
CA SER A 106 -11.97 -0.45 40.67
C SER A 106 -13.37 -0.71 40.12
N THR A 107 -13.57 -1.53 39.06
CA THR A 107 -14.90 -2.11 38.82
C THR A 107 -14.87 -3.43 38.02
N SER A 108 -15.32 -4.50 38.68
CA SER A 108 -16.00 -5.70 38.15
C SER A 108 -15.23 -6.84 37.43
N SER A 109 -15.31 -8.00 38.11
CA SER A 109 -15.58 -9.35 37.60
C SER A 109 -14.53 -10.14 36.81
N ALA A 110 -13.91 -11.08 37.52
CA ALA A 110 -13.56 -12.46 37.15
C ALA A 110 -13.06 -12.77 35.71
N PRO A 111 -11.78 -13.13 35.53
CA PRO A 111 -11.31 -13.70 34.27
C PRO A 111 -11.69 -15.19 34.17
N THR A 112 -12.70 -15.52 33.37
CA THR A 112 -12.94 -16.91 32.94
C THR A 112 -11.76 -17.39 32.09
N GLY A 113 -11.06 -18.43 32.56
CA GLY A 113 -9.85 -18.99 31.95
C GLY A 113 -10.08 -19.54 30.55
N ARG A 114 -9.43 -18.93 29.55
CA ARG A 114 -9.38 -19.46 28.18
C ARG A 114 -8.27 -20.49 28.05
N LYS A 115 -8.61 -21.75 28.30
CA LYS A 115 -7.75 -22.93 28.10
C LYS A 115 -7.34 -23.04 26.62
N ARG A 116 -6.17 -22.51 26.25
CA ARG A 116 -5.58 -22.72 24.91
C ARG A 116 -4.87 -24.07 24.87
N GLY A 117 -5.63 -25.15 24.69
CA GLY A 117 -5.07 -26.42 24.23
C GLY A 117 -4.82 -26.36 22.72
N ARG A 118 -3.58 -26.56 22.28
CA ARG A 118 -3.29 -26.92 20.87
C ARG A 118 -3.64 -28.40 20.72
N PRO A 119 -4.56 -28.81 19.82
CA PRO A 119 -4.70 -30.23 19.49
C PRO A 119 -3.44 -30.67 18.74
N ALA A 120 -2.74 -31.68 19.25
CA ALA A 120 -1.64 -32.33 18.56
C ALA A 120 -2.21 -33.01 17.30
N LYS A 121 -1.67 -32.66 16.13
CA LYS A 121 -1.91 -33.43 14.90
C LYS A 121 -1.32 -34.82 15.13
N LYS A 122 -2.16 -35.86 15.16
CA LYS A 122 -1.71 -37.22 14.90
C LYS A 122 -1.31 -37.29 13.43
N SER A 123 -0.07 -37.66 13.18
CA SER A 123 0.40 -38.19 11.91
C SER A 123 -0.12 -39.62 11.78
N GLU A 124 -0.71 -39.93 10.64
CA GLU A 124 -0.92 -41.29 10.13
C GLU A 124 0.17 -41.58 9.09
#